data_AF-A0A5M4BBH5-F1
#
_entry.id   AF-A0A5M4BBH5-F1
#
_cell.length_a   1.000
_cell.length_b   1.000
_cell.length_c   1.000
_cell.angle_alpha   90.00
_cell.angle_beta   90.00
_cell.angle_gamma   90.00
#
_symmetry.space_group_name_H-M   'P 1'
#
loop_
_entity.id
_entity.type
_entity.pdbx_description
1 polymer ?
#
loop_
_entity_poly.entity_id
_entity_poly.type
_entity_poly.pdbx_seq_one_letter_code
_entity_poly.pdbx_strand_id
1 'polypeptide(L)' 'MGYIITINSESKQALALLEIAKTFDFTEITKVKTKPKKVLTAKEKNFLKRLNRSATHAKEIAAGKRKGNSVNALLNEI' A
#
# COMPACT_ATOMS: atom_id res chain seq x y z
N MET A 1 6.74 15.35 -34.68
CA MET A 1 5.85 15.30 -33.50
C MET A 1 5.91 13.88 -32.96
N GLY A 2 6.25 13.69 -31.68
CA GLY A 2 6.28 12.36 -31.05
C GLY A 2 4.96 12.05 -30.35
N TYR A 3 4.60 10.77 -30.29
CA TYR A 3 3.41 10.29 -29.59
C TYR A 3 3.84 9.41 -28.40
N ILE A 4 3.13 9.53 -27.29
CA ILE A 4 3.36 8.72 -26.09
C ILE A 4 2.22 7.71 -25.98
N ILE A 5 2.54 6.42 -25.93
CA ILE A 5 1.57 5.34 -25.76
C ILE A 5 1.77 4.70 -24.39
N THR A 6 0.72 4.67 -23.57
CA THR A 6 0.74 4.02 -22.26
C THR A 6 0.19 2.61 -22.38
N ILE A 7 1.01 1.60 -22.05
CA ILE A 7 0.63 0.19 -22.10
C ILE A 7 0.49 -0.35 -20.67
N ASN A 8 -0.69 -0.85 -20.30
CA ASN A 8 -0.88 -1.55 -19.03
C ASN A 8 -0.43 -3.02 -19.16
N SER A 9 0.60 -3.42 -18.40
CA SER A 9 1.24 -4.75 -18.50
C SER A 9 0.47 -5.89 -17.83
N GLU A 10 -0.79 -5.70 -17.44
CA GLU A 10 -1.62 -6.72 -16.78
C GLU A 10 -2.15 -7.81 -17.74
N SER A 11 -2.14 -7.57 -19.06
CA SER A 11 -2.59 -8.53 -20.08
C SER A 11 -1.43 -9.15 -20.88
N LYS A 12 -1.58 -10.41 -21.31
CA LYS A 12 -0.64 -11.09 -22.22
C LYS A 12 -0.46 -10.34 -23.55
N GLN A 13 -1.52 -9.69 -24.03
CA GLN A 13 -1.49 -8.90 -25.28
C GLN A 13 -0.59 -7.66 -25.13
N ALA A 14 -0.59 -7.04 -23.95
CA ALA A 14 0.22 -5.87 -23.65
C ALA A 14 1.72 -6.22 -23.56
N LEU A 15 2.05 -7.43 -23.09
CA LEU A 15 3.43 -7.92 -23.08
C LEU A 15 3.95 -8.17 -24.50
N ALA A 16 3.14 -8.76 -25.38
CA ALA A 16 3.51 -8.96 -26.78
C ALA A 16 3.74 -7.61 -27.51
N LEU A 17 2.89 -6.62 -27.27
CA LEU A 17 3.09 -5.27 -27.80
C LEU A 17 4.38 -4.62 -27.28
N LEU A 18 4.74 -4.84 -26.02
CA LEU A 18 5.99 -4.36 -25.45
C LEU A 18 7.21 -5.03 -26.10
N GLU A 19 7.14 -6.32 -26.40
CA GLU A 19 8.22 -7.03 -27.11
C GLU A 19 8.40 -6.52 -28.53
N ILE A 20 7.30 -6.29 -29.25
CA ILE A 20 7.32 -5.68 -30.59
C ILE A 20 7.85 -4.24 -30.51
N ALA A 21 7.46 -3.46 -29.49
CA ALA A 21 7.98 -2.11 -29.33
C ALA A 21 9.51 -2.10 -29.15
N LYS A 22 10.07 -3.04 -28.38
CA LYS A 22 11.53 -3.16 -28.15
C LYS A 22 12.34 -3.43 -29.42
N THR A 23 11.75 -3.99 -30.47
CA THR A 23 12.48 -4.27 -31.72
C THR A 23 12.71 -3.01 -32.56
N PHE A 24 12.07 -1.89 -32.21
CA PHE A 24 12.20 -0.64 -32.95
C PHE A 24 13.19 0.32 -32.30
N ASP A 25 14.20 0.73 -33.07
CA ASP A 25 15.31 1.59 -32.62
C ASP A 25 14.89 3.04 -32.29
N PHE A 26 13.69 3.44 -32.69
CA PHE A 26 13.15 4.79 -32.46
C PHE A 26 12.24 4.88 -31.23
N THR A 27 12.11 3.81 -30.44
CA THR A 27 11.22 3.78 -29.28
C THR A 27 11.99 3.93 -27.97
N GLU A 28 11.48 4.79 -27.07
CA GLU A 28 11.99 4.93 -25.72
C GLU A 28 10.98 4.30 -24.73
N ILE A 29 11.41 3.30 -23.97
CA ILE A 29 10.53 2.54 -23.07
C ILE A 29 10.77 2.96 -21.62
N THR A 30 9.85 3.75 -21.07
CA THR A 30 9.85 4.13 -19.66
C THR A 30 8.95 3.23 -18.83
N LYS A 31 9.51 2.49 -17.87
CA LYS A 31 8.72 1.68 -16.93
C LYS A 31 8.23 2.53 -15.76
N VAL A 32 6.93 2.80 -15.72
CA VAL A 32 6.29 3.46 -14.58
C VAL A 32 5.73 2.39 -13.64
N LYS A 33 6.35 2.22 -12.48
CA LYS A 33 5.78 1.40 -11.39
C LYS A 33 4.72 2.22 -10.68
N THR A 34 3.47 2.13 -11.14
CA THR A 34 2.32 2.51 -10.31
C THR A 34 2.23 1.51 -9.17
N LYS A 35 2.83 1.82 -8.01
CA LYS A 35 2.47 1.11 -6.77
C LYS A 35 0.96 1.34 -6.62
N PRO A 36 0.11 0.30 -6.68
CA PRO A 36 -1.29 0.50 -6.36
C PRO A 36 -1.31 1.06 -4.95
N LYS A 37 -1.80 2.30 -4.81
CA LYS A 37 -2.01 2.91 -3.50
C LYS A 37 -3.10 2.06 -2.88
N LYS A 38 -2.72 1.05 -2.10
CA LYS A 38 -3.67 0.08 -1.52
C LYS A 38 -4.69 0.90 -0.74
N VAL A 39 -5.87 1.09 -1.32
CA VAL A 39 -6.93 1.85 -0.69
C VAL A 39 -7.44 0.94 0.41
N LEU A 40 -7.01 1.21 1.64
CA LEU A 40 -7.47 0.48 2.80
C LEU A 40 -8.99 0.56 2.83
N THR A 41 -9.62 -0.60 2.85
CA THR A 41 -11.06 -0.72 3.06
C THR A 41 -11.44 -0.08 4.40
N ALA A 42 -12.71 0.28 4.58
CA ALA A 42 -13.17 0.89 5.83
C ALA A 42 -12.82 0.04 7.07
N LYS A 43 -12.87 -1.30 6.92
CA LYS A 43 -12.47 -2.27 7.96
C LYS A 43 -10.97 -2.18 8.27
N GLU A 44 -10.12 -2.17 7.25
CA GLU A 44 -8.66 -2.06 7.42
C GLU A 44 -8.25 -0.71 8.03
N LYS A 45 -8.92 0.40 7.67
CA LYS A 45 -8.69 1.71 8.29
C LYS A 45 -9.05 1.72 9.78
N ASN A 46 -10.19 1.12 10.13
CA ASN A 46 -10.61 1.01 11.53
C ASN A 46 -9.66 0.14 12.35
N PHE A 47 -9.20 -0.99 11.79
CA PHE A 47 -8.20 -1.83 12.42
C PHE A 47 -6.88 -1.07 12.64
N LEU A 48 -6.37 -0.38 11.60
CA LEU A 48 -5.14 0.41 11.70
C LEU A 48 -5.24 1.51 12.77
N LYS A 49 -6.40 2.17 12.88
CA LYS A 49 -6.65 3.18 13.92
C LYS A 49 -6.60 2.57 15.33
N ARG A 50 -7.21 1.40 15.52
CA ARG A 50 -7.18 0.69 16.82
C ARG A 50 -5.76 0.23 17.16
N LEU A 51 -5.05 -0.36 16.20
CA LEU A 51 -3.69 -0.82 16.37
C LEU A 51 -2.73 0.32 16.78
N ASN A 52 -2.84 1.47 16.11
CA ASN A 52 -2.02 2.64 16.42
C ASN A 52 -2.31 3.18 17.83
N ARG A 53 -3.58 3.20 18.26
CA ARG A 53 -3.94 3.58 19.64
C ARG A 53 -3.32 2.64 20.66
N SER A 54 -3.44 1.33 20.45
CA SER A 54 -2.83 0.33 21.33
C SER A 54 -1.30 0.46 21.39
N ALA A 55 -0.66 0.72 20.26
CA ALA A 55 0.79 0.96 20.21
C ALA A 55 1.21 2.22 20.98
N THR A 56 0.43 3.31 20.88
CA THR A 56 0.67 4.52 21.68
C THR A 56 0.50 4.25 23.17
N HIS A 57 -0.58 3.56 23.57
CA HIS A 57 -0.77 3.20 24.98
C HIS A 57 0.34 2.30 25.51
N ALA A 58 0.81 1.32 24.74
CA ALA A 58 1.94 0.48 25.11
C ALA A 58 3.22 1.31 25.32
N LYS A 59 3.49 2.28 24.45
CA LYS A 59 4.62 3.21 24.60
C LYS A 59 4.49 4.10 25.83
N GLU A 60 3.30 4.61 26.12
CA GLU A 60 3.03 5.42 27.31
C GLU A 60 3.20 4.63 28.61
N ILE A 61 2.79 3.36 28.61
CA ILE A 61 3.01 2.44 29.74
C ILE A 61 4.50 2.16 29.93
N ALA A 62 5.22 1.85 28.84
CA ALA A 62 6.66 1.61 28.89
C ALA A 62 7.43 2.86 29.36
N ALA A 63 6.95 4.06 29.01
CA ALA A 63 7.51 5.33 29.47
C ALA A 63 7.07 5.73 30.89
N GLY A 64 6.25 4.91 31.58
CA GLY A 64 5.73 5.21 32.91
C GLY A 64 4.71 6.36 32.97
N LYS A 65 4.27 6.88 31.82
CA LYS A 65 3.32 8.01 31.72
C LYS A 65 1.87 7.58 31.94
N ARG A 66 1.59 6.27 31.85
CA ARG A 66 0.24 5.71 31.98
C ARG A 66 0.30 4.35 32.69
N LYS A 67 -0.63 4.08 33.61
CA LYS A 67 -0.77 2.74 34.21
C LYS A 67 -1.36 1.77 33.19
N GLY A 68 -0.85 0.55 33.14
CA GLY A 68 -1.43 -0.52 32.33
C GLY A 68 -2.84 -0.85 32.81
N ASN A 69 -3.79 -0.94 31.88
CA ASN A 69 -5.14 -1.41 32.17
C ASN A 69 -5.13 -2.94 32.34
N SER A 70 -6.08 -3.48 33.12
CA SER A 70 -6.21 -4.92 33.27
C SER A 70 -6.59 -5.58 31.94
N VAL A 71 -6.13 -6.82 31.73
CA VAL A 71 -6.42 -7.60 30.53
C VAL A 71 -7.93 -7.72 30.26
N ASN A 72 -8.75 -7.78 31.32
CA ASN A 72 -10.21 -7.81 31.21
C ASN A 72 -10.80 -6.51 30.65
N ALA A 73 -10.24 -5.35 30.99
CA ALA A 73 -10.69 -4.07 30.43
C ALA A 73 -10.33 -3.97 28.93
N LEU A 74 -9.18 -4.52 28.54
CA LEU A 74 -8.75 -4.55 27.14
C LEU A 74 -9.58 -5.51 26.29
N LEU A 75 -10.04 -6.64 26.85
CA LEU A 75 -10.87 -7.60 26.13
C LEU A 75 -12.31 -7.11 25.91
N ASN A 76 -12.85 -6.29 26.83
CA ASN A 76 -14.19 -5.70 26.68
C ASN A 76 -14.26 -4.54 25.66
N GLU A 77 -13.12 -4.00 25.23
CA GLU A 77 -13.05 -2.97 24.18
C GLU A 77 -12.89 -3.56 22.76
N ILE A 78 -12.90 -4.90 22.62
CA ILE A 78 -12.75 -5.59 21.33
C ILE A 78 -14.07 -6.08 20.77
#